data_AF-A0A7V5L097-F1
#
_entry.id   AF-A0A7V5L097-F1
#
_cell.length_a   1.000
_cell.length_b   1.000
_cell.length_c   1.000
_cell.angle_alpha   90.00
_cell.angle_beta   90.00
_cell.angle_gamma   90.00
#
_symmetry.space_group_name_H-M   'P 1'
#
loop_
_entity.id
_entity.type
_entity.pdbx_description
1 polymer ?
#
loop_
_entity_poly.entity_id
_entity_poly.type
_entity_poly.pdbx_seq_one_letter_code
_entity_poly.pdbx_strand_id
1 'polypeptide(L)'
;MDRMLKESVAVLFCHVIKLDNKDLEAEKPLFCRFMKQDFDMSEENSLELLDKVMAQNDYNIDTHISMISNGLMNETYTKMSVLKQLNHIIVRSKLEDEDYDLFDKVKHALFPKVD
;
A
#
# COMPACT_ATOMS: atom_id res chain seq x y z
N MET A 1 8.33 -9.19 11.30
CA MET A 1 7.14 -8.44 10.86
C MET A 1 6.17 -9.41 10.18
N ASP A 2 4.87 -9.29 10.43
CA ASP A 2 3.84 -10.27 10.02
C ASP A 2 3.72 -10.39 8.48
N ARG A 3 3.61 -11.63 7.98
CA ARG A 3 3.38 -11.93 6.57
C ARG A 3 2.07 -11.30 6.06
N MET A 4 1.02 -11.31 6.88
CA MET A 4 -0.28 -10.73 6.52
C MET A 4 -0.23 -9.21 6.35
N LEU A 5 0.60 -8.53 7.15
CA LEU A 5 0.81 -7.09 7.04
C LEU A 5 1.49 -6.74 5.72
N LYS A 6 2.57 -7.46 5.37
CA LYS A 6 3.29 -7.27 4.10
C LYS A 6 2.36 -7.45 2.90
N GLU A 7 1.54 -8.50 2.93
CA GLU A 7 0.55 -8.77 1.89
C GLU A 7 -0.52 -7.67 1.81
N SER A 8 -1.01 -7.18 2.95
CA SER A 8 -2.03 -6.13 2.95
C SER A 8 -1.50 -4.79 2.44
N VAL A 9 -0.26 -4.42 2.78
CA VAL A 9 0.38 -3.22 2.22
C VAL A 9 0.61 -3.37 0.72
N ALA A 10 1.04 -4.56 0.27
CA ALA A 10 1.17 -4.84 -1.15
C ALA A 10 -0.17 -4.70 -1.90
N VAL A 11 -1.26 -5.24 -1.34
CA VAL A 11 -2.62 -5.08 -1.89
C VAL A 11 -3.00 -3.61 -1.98
N LEU A 12 -2.74 -2.81 -0.95
CA LEU A 12 -3.02 -1.38 -0.96
C LEU A 12 -2.27 -0.65 -2.10
N PHE A 13 -0.98 -0.91 -2.27
CA PHE A 13 -0.19 -0.28 -3.34
C PHE A 13 -0.64 -0.74 -4.73
N CYS A 14 -0.88 -2.04 -4.91
CA CYS A 14 -1.35 -2.58 -6.17
C CYS A 14 -2.76 -2.11 -6.52
N HIS A 15 -3.60 -1.84 -5.52
CA HIS A 15 -4.95 -1.31 -5.72
C HIS A 15 -4.90 0.03 -6.46
N VAL A 16 -4.05 0.97 -6.01
CA VAL A 16 -3.86 2.26 -6.69
C VAL A 16 -3.26 2.09 -8.08
N ILE A 17 -2.26 1.22 -8.24
CA ILE A 17 -1.65 0.94 -9.56
C ILE A 17 -2.71 0.44 -10.54
N LYS A 18 -3.62 -0.45 -10.10
CA LYS A 18 -4.72 -0.98 -10.90
C LYS A 18 -5.80 0.06 -11.19
N LEU A 19 -6.25 0.80 -10.17
CA LEU A 19 -7.33 1.79 -10.28
C LEU A 19 -6.97 2.86 -11.32
N ASP A 20 -5.74 3.34 -11.26
CA ASP A 20 -5.25 4.42 -12.13
C ASP A 20 -4.69 3.91 -13.47
N ASN A 21 -4.75 2.59 -13.72
CA ASN A 21 -4.16 1.93 -14.88
C ASN A 21 -2.70 2.36 -15.15
N LYS A 22 -1.87 2.40 -14.07
CA LYS A 22 -0.47 2.84 -14.17
C LYS A 22 0.38 1.79 -14.90
N ASP A 23 1.48 2.26 -15.50
CA ASP A 23 2.49 1.39 -16.08
C ASP A 23 3.18 0.55 -14.98
N LEU A 24 2.85 -0.74 -14.95
CA LEU A 24 3.40 -1.68 -13.97
C LEU A 24 4.92 -1.79 -14.02
N GLU A 25 5.53 -1.70 -15.21
CA GLU A 25 6.99 -1.79 -15.33
C GLU A 25 7.69 -0.57 -14.73
N ALA A 26 7.05 0.61 -14.82
CA ALA A 26 7.55 1.83 -14.20
C ALA A 26 7.37 1.85 -12.67
N GLU A 27 6.35 1.16 -12.15
CA GLU A 27 6.03 1.11 -10.71
C GLU A 27 6.75 -0.03 -9.96
N LYS A 28 7.14 -1.13 -10.65
CA LYS A 28 7.90 -2.26 -10.09
C LYS A 28 9.10 -1.84 -9.22
N PRO A 29 10.04 -1.00 -9.69
CA PRO A 29 11.20 -0.61 -8.87
C PRO A 29 10.81 0.19 -7.63
N LEU A 30 9.75 0.99 -7.71
CA LEU A 30 9.23 1.74 -6.56
C LEU A 30 8.63 0.81 -5.53
N PHE A 31 7.78 -0.13 -5.98
CA PHE A 31 7.18 -1.13 -5.13
C PHE A 31 8.25 -1.90 -4.36
N CYS A 32 9.26 -2.44 -5.04
CA CYS A 32 10.36 -3.16 -4.41
C CYS A 32 11.12 -2.29 -3.39
N ARG A 33 11.37 -1.01 -3.73
CA ARG A 33 12.02 -0.07 -2.81
C ARG A 33 11.20 0.15 -1.54
N PHE A 34 9.88 0.31 -1.65
CA PHE A 34 8.98 0.52 -0.51
C PHE A 34 8.89 -0.72 0.37
N MET A 35 8.73 -1.90 -0.23
CA MET A 35 8.71 -3.16 0.50
C MET A 35 10.05 -3.44 1.21
N LYS A 36 11.17 -3.09 0.60
CA LYS A 36 12.49 -3.19 1.25
C LYS A 36 12.63 -2.23 2.43
N GLN A 37 12.25 -0.96 2.25
CA GLN A 37 12.48 0.09 3.24
C GLN A 37 11.82 -0.19 4.59
N ASP A 38 10.55 -0.58 4.57
CA ASP A 38 9.75 -0.71 5.80
C ASP A 38 9.49 -2.15 6.22
N PHE A 39 9.67 -3.12 5.31
CA PHE A 39 9.31 -4.52 5.55
C PHE A 39 10.49 -5.50 5.37
N ASP A 40 11.70 -4.98 5.10
CA ASP A 40 12.93 -5.75 4.89
C ASP A 40 12.76 -6.90 3.89
N MET A 41 12.03 -6.63 2.80
CA MET A 41 11.86 -7.59 1.71
C MET A 41 13.00 -7.48 0.69
N SER A 42 13.48 -8.63 0.23
CA SER A 42 14.34 -8.69 -0.95
C SER A 42 13.56 -8.27 -2.19
N GLU A 43 14.27 -7.85 -3.23
CA GLU A 43 13.67 -7.51 -4.53
C GLU A 43 12.90 -8.70 -5.12
N GLU A 44 13.50 -9.89 -5.12
CA GLU A 44 12.87 -11.14 -5.56
C GLU A 44 11.53 -11.40 -4.85
N ASN A 45 11.53 -11.42 -3.50
CA ASN A 45 10.31 -11.64 -2.72
C ASN A 45 9.26 -10.53 -2.94
N SER A 46 9.72 -9.31 -3.23
CA SER A 46 8.82 -8.18 -3.50
C SER A 46 8.15 -8.35 -4.87
N LEU A 47 8.90 -8.75 -5.89
CA LEU A 47 8.35 -9.02 -7.22
C LEU A 47 7.39 -10.21 -7.21
N GLU A 48 7.72 -11.29 -6.52
CA GLU A 48 6.81 -12.43 -6.35
C GLU A 48 5.49 -12.01 -5.68
N LEU A 49 5.56 -11.17 -4.64
CA LEU A 49 4.37 -10.65 -3.96
C LEU A 49 3.56 -9.71 -4.87
N LEU A 50 4.25 -8.85 -5.63
CA LEU A 50 3.62 -7.98 -6.62
C LEU A 50 2.84 -8.81 -7.64
N ASP A 51 3.49 -9.80 -8.27
CA ASP A 51 2.87 -10.65 -9.28
C ASP A 51 1.67 -11.42 -8.70
N LYS A 52 1.80 -11.95 -7.47
CA LYS A 52 0.71 -12.62 -6.76
C LYS A 52 -0.49 -11.69 -6.57
N VAL A 53 -0.27 -10.47 -6.08
CA VAL A 53 -1.35 -9.50 -5.80
C VAL A 53 -1.93 -8.93 -7.09
N MET A 54 -1.11 -8.73 -8.12
CA MET A 54 -1.56 -8.26 -9.42
C MET A 54 -2.44 -9.31 -10.11
N ALA A 55 -2.15 -10.60 -9.95
CA ALA A 55 -2.98 -11.71 -10.44
C ALA A 55 -4.29 -11.90 -9.65
N GLN A 56 -4.41 -11.33 -8.45
CA GLN A 56 -5.62 -11.42 -7.64
C GLN A 56 -6.67 -10.39 -8.12
N ASN A 57 -7.83 -10.88 -8.56
CA ASN A 57 -8.93 -10.04 -9.02
C ASN A 57 -9.95 -9.70 -7.92
N ASP A 58 -10.07 -10.57 -6.90
CA ASP A 58 -11.01 -10.38 -5.81
C ASP A 58 -10.26 -10.11 -4.49
N TYR A 59 -10.32 -8.87 -4.03
CA TYR A 59 -9.92 -8.48 -2.68
C TYR A 59 -10.82 -7.36 -2.17
N ASN A 60 -10.97 -7.28 -0.85
CA ASN A 60 -11.66 -6.17 -0.21
C ASN A 60 -10.60 -5.21 0.36
N ILE A 61 -10.48 -4.03 -0.25
CA ILE A 61 -9.50 -3.04 0.16
C ILE A 61 -9.69 -2.60 1.63
N ASP A 62 -10.92 -2.55 2.13
CA ASP A 62 -11.23 -2.13 3.51
C ASP A 62 -10.75 -3.14 4.54
N THR A 63 -10.82 -4.43 4.19
CA THR A 63 -10.23 -5.50 4.99
C THR A 63 -8.73 -5.32 5.11
N HIS A 64 -8.05 -5.04 3.99
CA HIS A 64 -6.59 -4.83 4.01
C HIS A 64 -6.20 -3.55 4.74
N ILE A 65 -6.93 -2.45 4.58
CA ILE A 65 -6.72 -1.22 5.36
C ILE A 65 -6.85 -1.50 6.86
N SER A 66 -7.84 -2.28 7.28
CA SER A 66 -8.03 -2.68 8.67
C SER A 66 -6.88 -3.56 9.18
N MET A 67 -6.39 -4.51 8.36
CA MET A 67 -5.23 -5.33 8.69
C MET A 67 -3.96 -4.51 8.84
N ILE A 68 -3.74 -3.50 7.99
CA ILE A 68 -2.60 -2.58 8.09
C ILE A 68 -2.70 -1.76 9.38
N SER A 69 -3.88 -1.17 9.65
CA SER A 69 -4.08 -0.36 10.86
C SER A 69 -3.78 -1.15 12.13
N ASN A 70 -4.31 -2.38 12.24
CA ASN A 70 -4.06 -3.27 13.36
C ASN A 70 -2.59 -3.70 13.44
N GLY A 71 -2.01 -4.12 12.31
CA GLY A 71 -0.62 -4.59 12.24
C GLY A 71 0.42 -3.51 12.54
N LEU A 72 0.07 -2.25 12.32
CA LEU A 72 0.93 -1.09 12.59
C LEU A 72 0.51 -0.31 13.83
N MET A 73 -0.39 -0.80 14.68
CA MET A 73 -1.02 -0.02 15.77
C MET A 73 -0.03 0.84 16.58
N ASN A 74 1.13 0.27 16.93
CA ASN A 74 2.20 0.93 17.71
C ASN A 74 3.41 1.38 16.87
N GLU A 75 3.34 1.28 15.55
CA GLU A 75 4.45 1.53 14.60
C GLU A 75 4.28 2.90 13.90
N THR A 76 4.27 3.99 14.66
CA THR A 76 3.97 5.35 14.16
C THR A 76 4.83 5.76 12.96
N TYR A 77 6.12 5.42 12.97
CA TYR A 77 7.03 5.72 11.87
C TYR A 77 6.65 4.96 10.59
N THR A 78 6.36 3.66 10.72
CA THR A 78 5.93 2.84 9.58
C THR A 78 4.58 3.26 9.05
N LYS A 79 3.62 3.63 9.91
CA LYS A 79 2.32 4.21 9.48
C LYS A 79 2.54 5.44 8.59
N MET A 80 3.39 6.36 9.04
CA MET A 80 3.71 7.58 8.29
C MET A 80 4.45 7.25 6.98
N SER A 81 5.36 6.27 7.00
CA SER A 81 6.07 5.85 5.79
C SER A 81 5.13 5.26 4.76
N VAL A 82 4.25 4.32 5.14
CA VAL A 82 3.22 3.74 4.26
C VAL A 82 2.33 4.83 3.67
N LEU A 83 1.90 5.80 4.47
CA LEU A 83 1.06 6.91 3.98
C LEU A 83 1.81 7.78 2.95
N LYS A 84 3.09 8.09 3.19
CA LYS A 84 3.91 8.84 2.22
C LYS A 84 4.14 8.07 0.93
N GLN A 85 4.36 6.77 1.02
CA GLN A 85 4.55 5.88 -0.13
C GLN A 85 3.27 5.78 -0.95
N LEU A 86 2.12 5.60 -0.31
CA LEU A 86 0.82 5.63 -0.95
C LEU A 86 0.61 6.94 -1.71
N ASN A 87 0.85 8.09 -1.05
CA ASN A 87 0.75 9.39 -1.69
C ASN A 87 1.70 9.50 -2.90
N HIS A 88 2.92 8.98 -2.79
CA HIS A 88 3.87 8.99 -3.90
C HIS A 88 3.37 8.19 -5.11
N ILE A 89 2.72 7.05 -4.89
CA ILE A 89 2.12 6.24 -5.95
C ILE A 89 0.98 7.02 -6.59
N ILE A 90 0.05 7.54 -5.79
CA ILE A 90 -1.12 8.32 -6.23
C ILE A 90 -0.70 9.51 -7.11
N VAL A 91 0.16 10.41 -6.62
CA VAL A 91 0.49 11.67 -7.34
C VAL A 91 1.31 11.49 -8.63
N ARG A 92 1.76 10.27 -8.95
CA ARG A 92 2.48 9.96 -10.19
C ARG A 92 1.55 9.75 -11.40
N SER A 93 0.25 9.64 -11.20
CA SER A 93 -0.76 9.65 -12.26
C SER A 93 -1.54 10.98 -12.24
N LYS A 94 -2.52 11.08 -13.12
CA LYS A 94 -3.53 12.12 -13.05
C LYS A 94 -4.42 11.85 -11.83
N LEU A 95 -4.45 12.79 -10.89
CA LEU A 95 -5.26 12.71 -9.68
C LEU A 95 -6.75 12.77 -10.01
N GLU A 96 -7.52 11.86 -9.42
CA GLU A 96 -8.98 11.82 -9.46
C GLU A 96 -9.57 11.89 -8.05
N ASP A 97 -10.87 12.19 -7.93
CA ASP A 97 -11.52 12.34 -6.61
C ASP A 97 -11.42 11.03 -5.77
N GLU A 98 -11.47 9.88 -6.43
CA GLU A 98 -11.34 8.56 -5.80
C GLU A 98 -9.97 8.34 -5.13
N ASP A 99 -8.90 8.96 -5.64
CA ASP A 99 -7.57 8.92 -5.03
C ASP A 99 -7.54 9.63 -3.67
N TYR A 100 -8.19 10.79 -3.60
CA TYR A 100 -8.30 11.57 -2.37
C TYR A 100 -9.11 10.80 -1.33
N ASP A 101 -10.24 10.21 -1.73
CA ASP A 101 -11.08 9.41 -0.85
C ASP A 101 -10.33 8.19 -0.30
N LEU A 102 -9.59 7.47 -1.14
CA LEU A 102 -8.76 6.35 -0.71
C LEU A 102 -7.65 6.80 0.25
N PHE A 103 -6.93 7.87 -0.10
CA PHE A 103 -5.86 8.38 0.74
C PHE A 103 -6.36 8.81 2.12
N ASP A 104 -7.45 9.58 2.16
CA ASP A 104 -8.05 10.01 3.42
C ASP A 104 -8.59 8.81 4.21
N LYS A 105 -9.18 7.81 3.55
CA LYS A 105 -9.62 6.57 4.22
C LYS A 105 -8.46 5.86 4.91
N VAL A 106 -7.34 5.67 4.21
CA VAL A 106 -6.12 5.06 4.79
C VAL A 106 -5.59 5.91 5.93
N LYS A 107 -5.49 7.23 5.73
CA LYS A 107 -5.01 8.17 6.75
C LYS A 107 -5.84 8.09 8.04
N HIS A 108 -7.17 8.12 7.93
CA HIS A 108 -8.06 8.02 9.09
C HIS A 108 -7.96 6.66 9.78
N ALA A 109 -7.76 5.57 9.02
CA ALA A 109 -7.56 4.25 9.60
C ALA A 109 -6.23 4.13 10.36
N LEU A 110 -5.15 4.72 9.86
CA LEU A 110 -3.83 4.67 10.51
C LEU A 110 -3.71 5.64 11.69
N PHE A 111 -4.35 6.81 11.58
CA PHE A 111 -4.32 7.89 12.55
C PHE A 111 -5.75 8.32 12.90
N PRO A 112 -6.49 7.47 13.63
CA PRO A 112 -7.81 7.85 14.11
C PRO A 112 -7.67 9.08 15.02
N LYS A 113 -8.57 10.06 14.85
CA LYS A 113 -8.65 11.16 15.80
C LYS A 113 -9.00 10.57 17.16
N VAL A 114 -8.17 10.85 18.15
CA VAL A 114 -8.52 10.60 19.54
C VAL A 114 -9.39 11.77 19.95
N ASP A 115 -10.69 11.54 20.11
CA ASP A 115 -11.60 12.49 20.74
C ASP A 115 -11.28 12.63 22.24
#